data_AF-A0A4Q6AD05-F1
#
_entry.id   AF-A0A4Q6AD05-F1
#
_cell.length_a   1.000
_cell.length_b   1.000
_cell.length_c   1.000
_cell.angle_alpha   90.00
_cell.angle_beta   90.00
_cell.angle_gamma   90.00
#
_symmetry.space_group_name_H-M   'P 1'
#
loop_
_entity.id
_entity.type
_entity.pdbx_description
1 polymer ?
#
loop_
_entity_poly.entity_id
_entity_poly.type
_entity_poly.pdbx_seq_one_letter_code
_entity_poly.pdbx_strand_id
1 'polypeptide(L)'
;MFNPVSTYRIQFHKDFTFADLEKIIPYLQQLGVKTLYASPIFEATPGSVHGYDAVNPLVINPEIGTEESFRQLSQKLKDAGINWLQDIVPNHMAYHQSNKWLMDVLEKGEQSAYASFFDITWNTKLFKGKVMVPFLGNTLEEVIQADDLKVAFEDGRFVLKYYDSYYPLKIYSYLTILETAEQNDAIKSLISQV
;
A
#
# COMPACT_ATOMS: atom_id res chain seq x y z
N MET A 1 -7.68 2.51 33.94
CA MET A 1 -7.20 3.25 32.75
C MET A 1 -5.70 3.40 32.87
N PHE A 2 -4.92 2.96 31.89
CA PHE A 2 -3.46 3.15 31.89
C PHE A 2 -3.16 4.62 31.56
N ASN A 3 -2.38 5.29 32.39
CA ASN A 3 -1.94 6.66 32.16
C ASN A 3 -0.41 6.67 32.11
N PRO A 4 0.22 6.86 30.93
CA PRO A 4 1.66 6.84 30.82
C PRO A 4 2.27 8.04 31.55
N VAL A 5 3.18 7.77 32.49
CA VAL A 5 3.91 8.81 33.25
C VAL A 5 5.04 9.46 32.44
N SER A 6 5.56 8.74 31.42
CA SER A 6 6.56 9.23 30.47
C SER A 6 6.44 8.45 29.17
N THR A 7 6.65 9.14 28.04
CA THR A 7 6.68 8.51 26.72
C THR A 7 8.02 8.80 26.03
N TYR A 8 8.48 7.84 25.22
CA TYR A 8 9.64 8.00 24.34
C TYR A 8 9.24 7.63 22.91
N ARG A 9 9.33 8.58 21.98
CA ARG A 9 8.92 8.37 20.59
C ARG A 9 9.95 7.54 19.82
N ILE A 10 9.49 6.48 19.16
CA ILE A 10 10.27 5.64 18.26
C ILE A 10 9.74 5.81 16.84
N GLN A 11 10.66 6.08 15.91
CA GLN A 11 10.39 6.16 14.47
C GLN A 11 10.88 4.87 13.81
N PHE A 12 9.95 4.00 13.42
CA PHE A 12 10.29 2.78 12.69
C PHE A 12 10.37 3.03 11.19
N HIS A 13 11.39 2.45 10.57
CA HIS A 13 11.61 2.38 9.13
C HIS A 13 12.65 1.29 8.84
N LYS A 14 12.98 1.05 7.57
CA LYS A 14 13.95 0.02 7.18
C LYS A 14 15.33 0.10 7.86
N ASP A 15 15.74 1.30 8.33
CA ASP A 15 17.03 1.51 8.99
C ASP A 15 16.91 1.62 10.53
N PHE A 16 15.69 1.46 11.08
CA PHE A 16 15.44 1.28 12.50
C PHE A 16 14.22 0.36 12.73
N THR A 17 14.49 -0.93 12.88
CA THR A 17 13.50 -2.01 12.91
C THR A 17 13.12 -2.44 14.33
N PHE A 18 12.23 -3.43 14.48
CA PHE A 18 11.98 -4.06 15.78
C PHE A 18 13.24 -4.68 16.39
N ALA A 19 14.11 -5.26 15.57
CA ALA A 19 15.38 -5.82 16.03
C ALA A 19 16.35 -4.74 16.54
N ASP A 20 16.30 -3.53 15.96
CA ASP A 20 17.12 -2.40 16.42
C ASP A 20 16.58 -1.79 17.71
N LEU A 21 15.25 -1.68 17.84
CA LEU A 21 14.63 -1.29 19.10
C LEU A 21 15.00 -2.26 20.22
N GLU A 22 15.02 -3.56 19.96
CA GLU A 22 15.39 -4.58 20.95
C GLU A 22 16.79 -4.31 21.53
N LYS A 23 17.77 -3.96 20.68
CA LYS A 23 19.16 -3.70 21.10
C LYS A 23 19.27 -2.52 22.08
N ILE A 24 18.35 -1.56 22.02
CA ILE A 24 18.37 -0.37 22.88
C ILE A 24 17.47 -0.47 24.12
N ILE A 25 16.76 -1.59 24.33
CA ILE A 25 15.94 -1.80 25.53
C ILE A 25 16.71 -1.55 26.83
N PRO A 26 17.96 -2.04 27.02
CA PRO A 26 18.72 -1.76 28.24
C PRO A 26 18.97 -0.26 28.46
N TYR A 27 19.27 0.48 27.38
CA TYR A 27 19.43 1.93 27.43
C TYR A 27 18.14 2.64 27.84
N LEU A 28 17.01 2.25 27.24
CA LEU A 28 15.70 2.83 27.56
C LEU A 28 15.28 2.57 29.01
N GLN A 29 15.61 1.38 29.52
CA GLN A 29 15.38 1.01 30.91
C GLN A 29 16.24 1.85 31.86
N GLN A 30 17.53 2.03 31.55
CA GLN A 30 18.45 2.88 32.33
C GLN A 30 18.02 4.35 32.31
N LEU A 31 17.53 4.84 31.18
CA LEU A 31 16.99 6.21 31.03
C LEU A 31 15.70 6.42 31.85
N GLY A 32 15.02 5.35 32.25
CA GLY A 32 13.78 5.40 33.04
C GLY A 32 12.50 5.54 32.21
N VAL A 33 12.55 5.22 30.91
CA VAL A 33 11.37 5.22 30.02
C VAL A 33 10.34 4.21 30.53
N LYS A 34 9.06 4.63 30.62
CA LYS A 34 7.96 3.75 31.05
C LYS A 34 6.98 3.40 29.95
N THR A 35 6.98 4.11 28.83
CA THR A 35 6.13 3.83 27.68
C THR A 35 6.85 4.23 26.40
N LEU A 36 6.92 3.32 25.44
CA LEU A 36 7.28 3.66 24.07
C LEU A 36 6.05 4.20 23.36
N TYR A 37 6.21 5.33 22.70
CA TYR A 37 5.26 5.82 21.72
C TYR A 37 5.78 5.41 20.34
N ALA A 38 5.21 4.38 19.75
CA ALA A 38 5.64 3.83 18.48
C ALA A 38 4.96 4.55 17.31
N SER A 39 5.72 4.85 16.25
CA SER A 39 5.17 5.23 14.93
C SER A 39 4.26 4.14 14.35
N PRO A 40 3.46 4.42 13.31
CA PRO A 40 2.66 3.39 12.64
C PRO A 40 3.51 2.18 12.23
N ILE A 41 2.96 0.97 12.42
CA ILE A 41 3.66 -0.30 12.18
C ILE A 41 3.02 -1.17 11.09
N PHE A 42 1.90 -0.75 10.51
CA PHE A 42 1.26 -1.48 9.42
C PHE A 42 1.96 -1.21 8.09
N GLU A 43 1.80 -2.13 7.15
CA GLU A 43 2.39 -2.08 5.81
C GLU A 43 2.08 -0.74 5.13
N ALA A 44 3.15 -0.03 4.78
CA ALA A 44 3.15 1.29 4.15
C ALA A 44 3.74 1.19 2.73
N THR A 45 3.81 2.31 2.02
CA THR A 45 4.48 2.28 0.71
C THR A 45 5.94 1.80 0.86
N PRO A 46 6.47 1.05 -0.14
CA PRO A 46 7.86 0.60 -0.10
C PRO A 46 8.84 1.76 0.11
N GLY A 47 9.75 1.61 1.06
CA GLY A 47 10.72 2.63 1.44
C GLY A 47 10.17 3.77 2.32
N SER A 48 8.92 3.68 2.79
CA SER A 48 8.36 4.67 3.72
C SER A 48 9.21 4.80 4.99
N VAL A 49 9.57 6.04 5.33
CA VAL A 49 10.37 6.37 6.52
C VAL A 49 9.52 6.77 7.72
N HIS A 50 8.18 6.76 7.58
CA HIS A 50 7.27 7.30 8.60
C HIS A 50 6.02 6.44 8.84
N GLY A 51 5.57 5.63 7.86
CA GLY A 51 4.47 4.67 8.01
C GLY A 51 3.05 5.26 7.99
N TYR A 52 2.88 6.54 7.65
CA TYR A 52 1.56 7.20 7.61
C TYR A 52 0.80 6.94 6.31
N ASP A 53 1.51 6.47 5.30
CA ASP A 53 1.08 6.12 3.96
C ASP A 53 0.78 4.63 3.85
N ALA A 54 -0.13 4.15 4.71
CA ALA A 54 -0.52 2.75 4.81
C ALA A 54 -1.11 2.23 3.48
N VAL A 55 -0.65 1.05 3.04
CA VAL A 55 -1.17 0.34 1.86
C VAL A 55 -1.96 -0.91 2.24
N ASN A 56 -1.76 -1.43 3.46
CA ASN A 56 -2.48 -2.59 3.96
C ASN A 56 -2.54 -2.57 5.50
N PRO A 57 -3.72 -2.32 6.10
CA PRO A 57 -3.87 -2.20 7.54
C PRO A 57 -3.92 -3.55 8.27
N LEU A 58 -3.82 -4.67 7.55
CA LEU A 58 -3.95 -6.03 8.11
C LEU A 58 -2.60 -6.72 8.35
N VAL A 59 -1.50 -6.10 7.91
CA VAL A 59 -0.17 -6.73 7.91
C VAL A 59 0.83 -5.76 8.51
N ILE A 60 1.73 -6.28 9.35
CA ILE A 60 2.88 -5.52 9.87
C ILE A 60 3.81 -5.17 8.71
N ASN A 61 4.35 -3.95 8.69
CA ASN A 61 5.27 -3.53 7.64
C ASN A 61 6.48 -4.48 7.56
N PRO A 62 6.67 -5.21 6.44
CA PRO A 62 7.74 -6.17 6.31
C PRO A 62 9.14 -5.53 6.36
N GLU A 63 9.26 -4.23 6.13
CA GLU A 63 10.54 -3.51 6.23
C GLU A 63 10.97 -3.26 7.69
N ILE A 64 10.05 -3.34 8.67
CA ILE A 64 10.37 -3.12 10.09
C ILE A 64 10.36 -4.40 10.92
N GLY A 65 9.71 -5.46 10.41
CA GLY A 65 9.68 -6.79 11.02
C GLY A 65 8.45 -7.62 10.66
N THR A 66 8.21 -8.68 11.42
CA THR A 66 7.05 -9.57 11.30
C THR A 66 6.15 -9.49 12.53
N GLU A 67 4.92 -9.99 12.42
CA GLU A 67 4.03 -10.13 13.58
C GLU A 67 4.66 -10.97 14.69
N GLU A 68 5.38 -12.03 14.35
CA GLU A 68 6.11 -12.85 15.31
C GLU A 68 7.20 -12.03 16.04
N SER A 69 8.02 -11.28 15.30
CA SER A 69 9.05 -10.43 15.90
C SER A 69 8.45 -9.34 16.79
N PHE A 70 7.28 -8.79 16.42
CA PHE A 70 6.55 -7.83 17.25
C PHE A 70 6.06 -8.46 18.56
N ARG A 71 5.55 -9.69 18.52
CA ARG A 71 5.15 -10.44 19.72
C ARG A 71 6.35 -10.71 20.65
N GLN A 72 7.50 -11.10 20.09
CA GLN A 72 8.73 -11.31 20.84
C GLN A 72 9.25 -10.00 21.48
N LEU A 73 9.28 -8.91 20.71
CA LEU A 73 9.64 -7.58 21.19
C LEU A 73 8.70 -7.12 22.31
N SER A 74 7.39 -7.32 22.15
CA SER A 74 6.40 -6.97 23.18
C SER A 74 6.67 -7.70 24.49
N GLN A 75 7.08 -8.98 24.45
CA GLN A 75 7.45 -9.71 25.65
C GLN A 75 8.71 -9.13 26.30
N LYS A 76 9.76 -8.84 25.52
CA LYS A 76 11.01 -8.23 26.05
C LYS A 76 10.77 -6.86 26.68
N LEU A 77 9.90 -6.04 26.08
CA LEU A 77 9.50 -4.75 26.65
C LEU A 77 8.76 -4.92 27.98
N LYS A 78 7.85 -5.90 28.07
CA LYS A 78 7.15 -6.23 29.33
C LYS A 78 8.13 -6.67 30.41
N ASP A 79 9.09 -7.54 30.07
CA ASP A 79 10.13 -8.01 31.00
C ASP A 79 11.02 -6.85 31.48
N ALA A 80 11.23 -5.83 30.64
CA ALA A 80 11.93 -4.59 31.00
C ALA A 80 11.06 -3.57 31.76
N GLY A 81 9.76 -3.83 31.94
CA GLY A 81 8.81 -2.91 32.56
C GLY A 81 8.48 -1.68 31.71
N ILE A 82 8.56 -1.79 30.38
CA ILE A 82 8.29 -0.74 29.40
C ILE A 82 6.98 -1.06 28.68
N ASN A 83 6.03 -0.12 28.72
CA ASN A 83 4.74 -0.26 28.04
C ASN A 83 4.80 0.19 26.57
N TRP A 84 3.75 -0.10 25.80
CA TRP A 84 3.62 0.26 24.39
C TRP A 84 2.38 1.12 24.14
N LEU A 85 2.56 2.24 23.45
CA LEU A 85 1.51 3.11 22.92
C LEU A 85 1.67 3.18 21.40
N GLN A 86 0.67 2.69 20.67
CA GLN A 86 0.70 2.58 19.21
C GLN A 86 0.07 3.80 18.54
N ASP A 87 0.79 4.42 17.62
CA ASP A 87 0.24 5.38 16.66
C ASP A 87 -0.57 4.65 15.57
N ILE A 88 -1.75 5.16 15.23
CA ILE A 88 -2.64 4.55 14.23
C ILE A 88 -3.15 5.60 13.26
N VAL A 89 -3.38 5.19 12.00
CA VAL A 89 -3.79 6.07 10.90
C VAL A 89 -5.14 5.59 10.34
N PRO A 90 -6.27 5.90 11.01
CA PRO A 90 -7.57 5.36 10.62
C PRO A 90 -8.23 6.13 9.47
N ASN A 91 -7.75 7.33 9.16
CA ASN A 91 -8.44 8.25 8.27
C ASN A 91 -8.20 7.96 6.78
N HIS A 92 -7.00 7.51 6.41
CA HIS A 92 -6.59 7.45 5.01
C HIS A 92 -5.62 6.29 4.75
N MET A 93 -5.49 5.95 3.46
CA MET A 93 -4.52 5.02 2.91
C MET A 93 -3.80 5.67 1.73
N ALA A 94 -2.61 5.17 1.38
CA ALA A 94 -1.82 5.72 0.29
C ALA A 94 -2.47 5.45 -1.08
N TYR A 95 -2.40 6.45 -1.95
CA TYR A 95 -2.70 6.32 -3.37
C TYR A 95 -1.48 5.74 -4.10
N HIS A 96 -1.29 4.43 -3.99
CA HIS A 96 -0.09 3.75 -4.47
C HIS A 96 -0.44 2.38 -5.06
N GLN A 97 0.34 1.91 -6.04
CA GLN A 97 0.12 0.63 -6.72
C GLN A 97 0.21 -0.60 -5.79
N SER A 98 0.90 -0.49 -4.65
CA SER A 98 0.93 -1.53 -3.61
C SER A 98 -0.37 -1.61 -2.79
N ASN A 99 -1.25 -0.61 -2.86
CA ASN A 99 -2.53 -0.63 -2.15
C ASN A 99 -3.54 -1.51 -2.90
N LYS A 100 -3.62 -2.78 -2.50
CA LYS A 100 -4.47 -3.79 -3.15
C LYS A 100 -5.96 -3.42 -3.14
N TRP A 101 -6.43 -2.73 -2.10
CA TRP A 101 -7.82 -2.28 -2.02
C TRP A 101 -8.11 -1.20 -3.06
N LEU A 102 -7.22 -0.22 -3.19
CA LEU A 102 -7.32 0.80 -4.23
C LEU A 102 -7.26 0.18 -5.63
N MET A 103 -6.31 -0.73 -5.88
CA MET A 103 -6.17 -1.39 -7.17
C MET A 103 -7.43 -2.18 -7.56
N ASP A 104 -8.07 -2.86 -6.61
CA ASP A 104 -9.34 -3.56 -6.85
C ASP A 104 -10.48 -2.58 -7.19
N VAL A 105 -10.54 -1.43 -6.52
CA VAL A 105 -11.52 -0.36 -6.82
C VAL A 105 -11.28 0.26 -8.19
N LEU A 106 -10.03 0.51 -8.58
CA LEU A 106 -9.71 1.07 -9.90
C LEU A 106 -10.05 0.09 -11.04
N GLU A 107 -9.91 -1.21 -10.82
CA GLU A 107 -10.22 -2.25 -11.81
C GLU A 107 -11.73 -2.54 -11.94
N LYS A 108 -12.44 -2.61 -10.81
CA LYS A 108 -13.84 -3.08 -10.74
C LYS A 108 -14.85 -1.94 -10.53
N GLY A 109 -14.40 -0.74 -10.19
CA GLY A 109 -15.26 0.39 -9.87
C GLY A 109 -16.19 0.10 -8.68
N GLU A 110 -17.45 0.49 -8.79
CA GLU A 110 -18.50 0.28 -7.78
C GLU A 110 -18.76 -1.20 -7.44
N GLN A 111 -18.31 -2.14 -8.28
CA GLN A 111 -18.44 -3.58 -8.04
C GLN A 111 -17.32 -4.14 -7.14
N SER A 112 -16.31 -3.34 -6.80
CA SER A 112 -15.25 -3.75 -5.89
C SER A 112 -15.80 -4.01 -4.48
N ALA A 113 -15.32 -5.07 -3.83
CA ALA A 113 -15.61 -5.32 -2.42
C ALA A 113 -15.07 -4.22 -1.49
N TYR A 114 -14.14 -3.39 -1.99
CA TYR A 114 -13.52 -2.29 -1.27
C TYR A 114 -14.07 -0.92 -1.67
N ALA A 115 -15.07 -0.84 -2.56
CA ALA A 115 -15.61 0.44 -3.03
C ALA A 115 -16.11 1.35 -1.89
N SER A 116 -16.70 0.76 -0.83
CA SER A 116 -17.20 1.49 0.33
C SER A 116 -16.14 1.82 1.39
N PHE A 117 -14.91 1.34 1.22
CA PHE A 117 -13.80 1.66 2.14
C PHE A 117 -13.15 3.01 1.82
N PHE A 118 -13.41 3.54 0.62
CA PHE A 118 -12.91 4.84 0.18
C PHE A 118 -14.06 5.81 -0.01
N ASP A 119 -13.83 7.07 0.34
CA ASP A 119 -14.79 8.15 0.13
C ASP A 119 -14.76 8.61 -1.34
N ILE A 120 -15.53 7.92 -2.20
CA ILE A 120 -15.58 8.16 -3.64
C ILE A 120 -16.97 8.67 -4.04
N THR A 121 -17.00 9.84 -4.69
CA THR A 121 -18.24 10.40 -5.25
C THR A 121 -18.52 9.83 -6.64
N TRP A 122 -19.15 8.65 -6.71
CA TRP A 122 -19.47 7.97 -7.98
C TRP A 122 -20.47 8.73 -8.87
N ASN A 123 -21.47 9.38 -8.26
CA ASN A 123 -22.61 9.98 -8.97
C ASN A 123 -22.37 11.41 -9.51
N THR A 124 -21.12 11.83 -9.62
CA THR A 124 -20.80 13.16 -10.14
C THR A 124 -20.93 13.22 -11.67
N LYS A 125 -21.63 14.25 -12.17
CA LYS A 125 -21.76 14.51 -13.61
C LYS A 125 -20.42 14.84 -14.29
N LEU A 126 -19.45 15.35 -13.53
CA LEU A 126 -18.14 15.76 -14.04
C LEU A 126 -17.32 14.55 -14.51
N PHE A 127 -17.30 13.48 -13.71
CA PHE A 127 -16.47 12.30 -13.97
C PHE A 127 -17.25 11.09 -14.47
N LYS A 128 -18.60 11.16 -14.54
CA LYS A 128 -19.47 10.11 -15.11
C LYS A 128 -19.16 8.71 -14.56
N GLY A 129 -19.00 8.59 -13.23
CA GLY A 129 -18.67 7.31 -12.57
C GLY A 129 -17.21 6.87 -12.70
N LYS A 130 -16.30 7.75 -13.17
CA LYS A 130 -14.87 7.47 -13.25
C LYS A 130 -14.13 8.08 -12.06
N VAL A 131 -13.10 7.38 -11.62
CA VAL A 131 -12.13 7.88 -10.63
C VAL A 131 -10.94 8.46 -11.40
N MET A 132 -10.49 9.65 -11.02
CA MET A 132 -9.29 10.25 -11.60
C MET A 132 -8.05 9.56 -11.03
N VAL A 133 -7.11 9.22 -11.91
CA VAL A 133 -5.78 8.70 -11.54
C VAL A 133 -4.74 9.70 -12.05
N PRO A 134 -4.21 10.59 -11.20
CA PRO A 134 -3.30 11.66 -11.64
C PRO A 134 -1.83 11.18 -11.62
N PHE A 135 -1.46 10.31 -12.55
CA PHE A 135 -0.11 9.71 -12.61
C PHE A 135 0.71 10.09 -13.84
N LEU A 136 0.14 10.87 -14.76
CA LEU A 136 0.84 11.36 -15.95
C LEU A 136 1.59 12.65 -15.63
N GLY A 137 2.81 12.79 -16.15
CA GLY A 137 3.63 14.01 -16.01
C GLY A 137 3.30 15.10 -17.03
N ASN A 138 2.60 14.75 -18.12
CA ASN A 138 2.22 15.62 -19.22
C ASN A 138 0.76 15.34 -19.65
N THR A 139 0.28 16.01 -20.70
CA THR A 139 -1.06 15.73 -21.24
C THR A 139 -1.13 14.31 -21.82
N LEU A 140 -2.32 13.71 -21.86
CA LEU A 140 -2.50 12.36 -22.40
C LEU A 140 -2.03 12.28 -23.86
N GLU A 141 -2.31 13.31 -24.64
CA GLU A 141 -1.93 13.40 -26.05
C GLU A 141 -0.41 13.36 -26.23
N GLU A 142 0.33 14.15 -25.44
CA GLU A 142 1.80 14.18 -25.49
C GLU A 142 2.40 12.84 -25.05
N VAL A 143 1.86 12.25 -23.98
CA VAL A 143 2.31 10.94 -23.47
C VAL A 143 2.08 9.83 -24.49
N ILE A 144 0.94 9.83 -25.20
CA ILE A 144 0.66 8.86 -26.27
C ILE A 144 1.60 9.07 -27.45
N GLN A 145 1.83 10.33 -27.86
CA GLN A 145 2.74 10.64 -28.97
C GLN A 145 4.19 10.25 -28.67
N ALA A 146 4.60 10.34 -27.41
CA ALA A 146 5.93 9.94 -26.94
C ALA A 146 6.11 8.43 -26.74
N ASP A 147 5.04 7.62 -26.89
CA ASP A 147 5.02 6.18 -26.56
C ASP A 147 5.40 5.89 -25.08
N ASP A 148 5.13 6.83 -24.18
CA ASP A 148 5.45 6.70 -22.75
C ASP A 148 4.37 5.92 -21.97
N LEU A 149 3.15 5.81 -22.49
CA LEU A 149 2.04 5.08 -21.88
C LEU A 149 1.78 3.75 -22.60
N LYS A 150 1.95 2.65 -21.87
CA LYS A 150 1.89 1.29 -22.43
C LYS A 150 0.84 0.45 -21.73
N VAL A 151 0.20 -0.45 -22.48
CA VAL A 151 -0.55 -1.55 -21.90
C VAL A 151 0.43 -2.67 -21.57
N ALA A 152 0.39 -3.16 -20.32
CA ALA A 152 1.21 -4.28 -19.87
C ALA A 152 0.34 -5.30 -19.11
N PHE A 153 0.90 -6.49 -18.85
CA PHE A 153 0.28 -7.50 -18.00
C PHE A 153 1.17 -7.73 -16.78
N GLU A 154 0.69 -7.32 -15.60
CA GLU A 154 1.42 -7.34 -14.32
C GLU A 154 0.50 -7.97 -13.27
N ASP A 155 1.03 -8.81 -12.37
CA ASP A 155 0.25 -9.41 -11.26
C ASP A 155 -1.11 -10.04 -11.65
N GLY A 156 -1.16 -10.66 -12.83
CA GLY A 156 -2.36 -11.33 -13.34
C GLY A 156 -3.44 -10.39 -13.89
N ARG A 157 -3.13 -9.11 -14.15
CA ARG A 157 -4.06 -8.10 -14.65
C ARG A 157 -3.45 -7.25 -15.77
N PHE A 158 -4.28 -6.74 -16.67
CA PHE A 158 -3.84 -5.72 -17.62
C PHE A 158 -3.79 -4.35 -16.94
N VAL A 159 -2.71 -3.60 -17.18
CA VAL A 159 -2.44 -2.31 -16.57
C VAL A 159 -2.07 -1.26 -17.62
N LEU A 160 -2.32 0.01 -17.32
CA LEU A 160 -1.64 1.13 -17.95
C LEU A 160 -0.36 1.42 -17.17
N LYS A 161 0.76 1.39 -17.87
CA LYS A 161 2.11 1.61 -17.33
C LYS A 161 2.68 2.91 -17.89
N TYR A 162 3.16 3.77 -16.99
CA TYR A 162 3.83 5.02 -17.29
C TYR A 162 5.08 5.10 -16.40
N TYR A 163 6.25 4.87 -17.00
CA TYR A 163 7.51 4.61 -16.28
C TYR A 163 7.33 3.54 -15.19
N ASP A 164 7.62 3.88 -13.92
CA ASP A 164 7.53 2.99 -12.77
C ASP A 164 6.11 2.86 -12.18
N SER A 165 5.18 3.72 -12.64
CA SER A 165 3.79 3.73 -12.18
C SER A 165 2.92 2.84 -13.05
N TYR A 166 2.07 2.03 -12.44
CA TYR A 166 1.06 1.26 -13.15
C TYR A 166 -0.27 1.20 -12.40
N TYR A 167 -1.36 1.24 -13.16
CA TYR A 167 -2.72 1.17 -12.66
C TYR A 167 -3.58 0.24 -13.51
N PRO A 168 -4.52 -0.52 -12.92
CA PRO A 168 -5.24 -1.55 -13.65
C PRO A 168 -6.19 -0.93 -14.66
N LEU A 169 -6.38 -1.66 -15.76
CA LEU A 169 -7.46 -1.39 -16.68
C LEU A 169 -8.78 -1.87 -16.10
N LYS A 170 -9.88 -1.22 -16.49
CA LYS A 170 -11.21 -1.72 -16.18
C LYS A 170 -11.38 -3.12 -16.76
N ILE A 171 -12.01 -4.04 -16.02
CA ILE A 171 -12.14 -5.44 -16.45
C ILE A 171 -12.76 -5.60 -17.85
N TYR A 172 -13.73 -4.76 -18.22
CA TYR A 172 -14.35 -4.81 -19.56
C TYR A 172 -13.42 -4.39 -20.70
N SER A 173 -12.36 -3.62 -20.42
CA SER A 173 -11.35 -3.25 -21.42
C SER A 173 -10.47 -4.42 -21.82
N TYR A 174 -10.50 -5.53 -21.07
CA TYR A 174 -9.74 -6.74 -21.40
C TYR A 174 -10.24 -7.34 -22.70
N LEU A 175 -11.56 -7.31 -22.94
CA LEU A 175 -12.16 -7.78 -24.19
C LEU A 175 -11.59 -7.03 -25.39
N THR A 176 -11.55 -5.69 -25.32
CA THR A 176 -10.97 -4.86 -26.38
C THR A 176 -9.51 -5.21 -26.66
N ILE A 177 -8.70 -5.47 -25.62
CA ILE A 177 -7.30 -5.86 -25.79
C ILE A 177 -7.21 -7.25 -26.44
N LEU A 178 -7.95 -8.23 -25.93
CA LEU A 178 -7.89 -9.61 -26.42
C LEU A 178 -8.41 -9.73 -27.86
N GLU A 179 -9.49 -9.04 -28.21
CA GLU A 179 -10.03 -8.98 -29.59
C GLU A 179 -9.03 -8.33 -30.55
N THR A 180 -8.34 -7.27 -30.11
CA THR A 180 -7.28 -6.64 -30.90
C THR A 180 -6.10 -7.61 -31.06
N ALA A 181 -5.82 -8.41 -30.04
CA ALA A 181 -4.74 -9.38 -30.02
C ALA A 181 -5.05 -10.68 -30.76
N GLU A 182 -6.32 -11.03 -31.03
CA GLU A 182 -6.69 -12.11 -31.95
C GLU A 182 -6.21 -11.87 -33.39
N GLN A 183 -5.85 -10.63 -33.73
CA GLN A 183 -5.15 -10.32 -34.98
C GLN A 183 -3.66 -10.72 -34.95
N ASN A 184 -3.15 -11.23 -33.82
CA ASN A 184 -1.80 -11.75 -33.62
C ASN A 184 -1.82 -13.28 -33.54
N ASP A 185 -1.13 -13.94 -34.48
CA ASP A 185 -1.14 -15.40 -34.66
C ASP A 185 -0.68 -16.19 -33.42
N ALA A 186 0.17 -15.59 -32.57
CA ALA A 186 0.65 -16.24 -31.35
C ALA A 186 -0.45 -16.41 -30.29
N ILE A 187 -1.40 -15.47 -30.21
CA ILE A 187 -2.48 -15.49 -29.21
C ILE A 187 -3.61 -16.41 -29.65
N LYS A 188 -3.91 -16.46 -30.96
CA LYS A 188 -4.81 -17.46 -31.55
C LYS A 188 -4.40 -18.89 -31.18
N SER A 189 -3.10 -19.20 -31.26
CA SER A 189 -2.58 -20.53 -30.93
C SER A 189 -2.72 -20.89 -29.45
N LEU A 190 -2.73 -19.90 -28.55
CA LEU A 190 -2.88 -20.14 -27.11
C LEU A 190 -4.35 -20.31 -26.73
N ILE A 191 -5.24 -19.51 -27.32
CA ILE A 191 -6.70 -19.58 -27.07
C ILE A 191 -7.29 -20.88 -27.62
N SER A 192 -6.79 -21.41 -28.75
CA SER A 192 -7.26 -22.68 -29.32
C SER A 192 -6.88 -23.94 -28.53
N GLN A 193 -6.07 -23.80 -27.46
CA GLN A 193 -5.63 -24.91 -26.61
C GLN A 193 -6.43 -25.02 -25.30
N VAL A 194 -7.44 -24.17 -25.11
CA VAL A 194 -8.38 -24.20 -23.97
C VAL A 194 -9.73 -24.73 -24.42
#